data_AF-K1UFT3-F1
#
_entry.id   AF-K1UFT3-F1
#
_cell.length_a   1.000
_cell.length_b   1.000
_cell.length_c   1.000
_cell.angle_alpha   90.00
_cell.angle_beta   90.00
_cell.angle_gamma   90.00
#
_symmetry.space_group_name_H-M   'P 1'
#
loop_
_entity.id
_entity.type
_entity.pdbx_description
1 polymer ?
#
loop_
_entity_poly.entity_id
_entity_poly.type
_entity_poly.pdbx_seq_one_letter_code
_entity_poly.pdbx_strand_id
1 'polypeptide(L)' 'MLVKMAYGYRVRLAPIQMITFYNAIANDGKMISPLLVRELRRGDRVVERFESRTIASSICSRSTL' A
#
# COMPACT_ATOMS: atom_id res chain seq x y z
N MET A 1 11.18 -9.12 -23.51
CA MET A 1 11.58 -8.72 -22.13
C MET A 1 10.40 -8.73 -21.16
N LEU A 2 9.22 -8.24 -21.59
CA LEU A 2 8.01 -8.13 -20.76
C LEU A 2 7.53 -9.45 -20.14
N VAL A 3 7.61 -10.56 -20.88
CA VAL A 3 7.20 -11.90 -20.39
C VAL A 3 7.88 -12.27 -19.08
N LYS A 4 9.19 -11.98 -18.93
CA LYS A 4 9.94 -12.29 -17.70
C LYS A 4 9.43 -11.52 -16.48
N MET A 5 8.97 -10.29 -16.69
CA MET A 5 8.46 -9.43 -15.62
C MET A 5 7.11 -9.92 -15.09
N ALA A 6 6.29 -10.54 -15.94
CA ALA A 6 4.96 -11.03 -15.57
C ALA A 6 4.99 -12.07 -14.44
N TYR A 7 6.08 -12.83 -14.32
CA TYR A 7 6.30 -13.80 -13.24
C TYR A 7 7.49 -13.42 -12.33
N GLY A 8 7.83 -12.12 -12.26
CA GLY A 8 8.72 -11.57 -11.25
C GLY A 8 10.22 -11.55 -11.58
N TYR A 9 10.65 -12.10 -12.72
CA TYR A 9 12.07 -12.01 -13.12
C TYR A 9 12.40 -10.64 -13.69
N ARG A 10 13.61 -10.16 -13.36
CA ARG A 10 14.10 -8.81 -13.73
C ARG A 10 13.22 -7.67 -13.23
N VAL A 11 12.41 -7.93 -12.20
CA VAL A 11 11.68 -6.91 -11.45
C VAL A 11 12.35 -6.75 -10.10
N ARG A 12 12.62 -5.50 -9.71
CA ARG A 12 13.13 -5.17 -8.38
C ARG A 12 12.15 -4.20 -7.74
N LEU A 13 11.49 -4.64 -6.68
CA LEU A 13 10.53 -3.86 -5.92
C LEU A 13 11.06 -3.69 -4.50
N ALA A 14 10.87 -2.51 -3.94
CA ALA A 14 11.11 -2.31 -2.52
C ALA A 14 10.11 -3.16 -1.73
N PRO A 15 10.49 -3.78 -0.60
CA PRO A 15 9.57 -4.57 0.22
C PRO A 15 8.29 -3.81 0.59
N ILE A 16 8.40 -2.50 0.85
CA ILE A 16 7.27 -1.63 1.16
C ILE A 16 6.26 -1.54 0.00
N GLN A 17 6.72 -1.60 -1.25
CA GLN A 17 5.83 -1.60 -2.43
C GLN A 17 5.08 -2.93 -2.53
N MET A 18 5.75 -4.07 -2.26
CA MET A 18 5.13 -5.39 -2.27
C MET A 18 4.02 -5.50 -1.21
N ILE A 19 4.29 -5.07 0.03
CA ILE A 19 3.26 -5.10 1.07
C ILE A 19 2.12 -4.12 0.80
N THR A 20 2.40 -2.97 0.15
CA THR A 20 1.34 -2.02 -0.26
C THR A 20 0.40 -2.66 -1.28
N PHE A 21 0.97 -3.41 -2.24
CA PHE A 21 0.18 -4.14 -3.23
C PHE A 21 -0.69 -5.22 -2.59
N TYR A 22 -0.12 -6.05 -1.70
CA TYR A 22 -0.91 -7.07 -1.00
C TYR A 22 -1.94 -6.47 -0.04
N ASN A 23 -1.64 -5.34 0.59
CA ASN A 23 -2.61 -4.61 1.41
C ASN A 23 -3.81 -4.13 0.58
N ALA A 24 -3.59 -3.69 -0.67
CA ALA A 24 -4.68 -3.33 -1.57
C ALA A 24 -5.59 -4.52 -1.89
N ILE A 25 -5.03 -5.71 -2.09
CA ILE A 25 -5.82 -6.96 -2.29
C ILE A 25 -6.66 -7.26 -1.05
N ALA A 26 -6.07 -7.17 0.13
CA ALA A 26 -6.77 -7.40 1.40
C ALA A 26 -7.79 -6.29 1.76
N ASN A 27 -7.69 -5.12 1.12
CA ASN A 27 -8.53 -3.94 1.37
C ASN A 27 -9.50 -3.69 0.21
N ASP A 28 -10.19 -4.74 -0.24
CA ASP A 28 -11.22 -4.67 -1.29
C ASP A 28 -10.77 -3.94 -2.57
N GLY A 29 -9.50 -4.15 -2.96
CA GLY A 29 -8.90 -3.54 -4.14
C GLY A 29 -8.49 -2.08 -3.98
N LYS A 30 -8.80 -1.44 -2.84
CA LYS A 30 -8.46 -0.06 -2.55
C LYS A 30 -7.02 0.04 -2.03
N MET A 31 -6.14 0.60 -2.85
CA MET A 31 -4.75 0.83 -2.46
C MET A 31 -4.63 2.10 -1.63
N ILE A 32 -4.08 1.96 -0.43
CA ILE A 32 -3.81 3.06 0.50
C ILE A 32 -2.31 3.28 0.70
N SER A 33 -1.93 4.46 1.17
CA SER A 33 -0.54 4.74 1.53
C SER A 33 -0.13 3.94 2.77
N PRO A 34 1.09 3.35 2.78
CA PRO A 34 1.67 2.79 3.99
C PRO A 34 1.71 3.82 5.12
N LEU A 35 1.23 3.43 6.29
CA LEU A 35 1.29 4.24 7.50
C LEU A 35 2.38 3.71 8.42
N LEU A 36 3.50 4.41 8.50
CA LEU A 36 4.65 4.02 9.33
C LEU A 36 4.58 4.60 10.74
N VAL A 37 3.89 5.72 10.90
CA VAL A 37 3.74 6.44 12.16
C VAL A 37 2.25 6.66 12.41
N ARG A 38 1.79 6.33 13.62
CA ARG A 38 0.36 6.48 14.00
C ARG A 38 0.05 7.88 14.51
N GLU A 39 0.93 8.44 15.34
CA GLU A 39 0.75 9.76 15.93
C GLU A 39 2.08 10.38 16.36
N LEU A 40 2.13 11.71 16.37
CA LEU A 40 3.18 12.50 17.00
C LEU A 40 2.71 12.91 18.40
N ARG A 41 3.49 12.57 19.43
CA ARG A 41 3.20 12.92 20.83
C ARG A 41 4.27 13.84 21.40
N ARG A 42 3.84 14.74 22.30
CA ARG A 42 4.74 15.51 23.18
C ARG A 42 4.31 15.27 24.61
N GLY A 43 5.03 14.39 25.31
CA GLY A 43 4.60 13.83 26.59
C GLY A 43 3.28 13.08 26.43
N ASP A 44 2.29 13.42 27.25
CA ASP A 44 0.96 12.81 27.19
C ASP A 44 0.02 13.42 26.15
N ARG A 45 0.41 14.53 25.52
CA ARG A 45 -0.40 15.23 24.53
C ARG A 45 -0.15 14.69 23.12
N VAL A 46 -1.22 14.26 22.45
CA VAL A 46 -1.21 13.98 21.00
C VAL A 46 -1.16 15.31 20.25
N VAL A 47 -0.12 15.50 19.44
CA VAL A 47 0.10 16.68 18.59
C VAL A 47 -0.59 16.48 17.24
N GLU A 48 -0.46 15.29 16.67
CA GLU A 48 -1.01 14.95 15.35
C GLU A 48 -1.28 13.45 15.27
N ARG A 49 -2.39 13.05 14.65
CA ARG A 49 -2.66 11.66 14.24
C ARG A 49 -2.54 11.57 12.73
N PHE A 50 -1.80 10.58 12.26
CA PHE A 50 -1.63 10.36 10.83
C PHE A 50 -2.64 9.34 10.34
N GLU A 51 -3.26 9.63 9.21
CA GLU A 51 -4.22 8.74 8.55
C GLU A 51 -3.68 8.29 7.20
N SER A 52 -4.08 7.08 6.78
CA SER A 52 -3.74 6.58 5.45
C SER A 52 -4.52 7.34 4.38
N ARG A 53 -3.85 7.78 3.32
CA ARG A 53 -4.50 8.35 2.13
C ARG A 53 -4.79 7.27 1.09
N THR A 54 -5.86 7.45 0.32
CA THR A 54 -6.14 6.57 -0.82
C THR A 54 -5.19 6.92 -1.97
N ILE A 55 -4.44 5.95 -2.47
CA ILE A 55 -3.58 6.09 -3.65
C ILE A 55 -4.37 5.73 -4.91
N ALA A 56 -5.10 4.61 -4.88
CA ALA A 56 -5.98 4.18 -5.95
C ALA A 56 -7.27 3.60 -5.35
N SER A 57 -8.42 4.00 -5.90
CA SER A 57 -9.73 3.54 -5.44
C SER A 57 -9.99 2.07 -5.78
N SER A 58 -9.40 1.56 -6.87
CA SER A 58 -9.41 0.14 -7.23
C SER A 58 -8.19 -0.23 -8.07
N ILE A 59 -7.52 -1.34 -7.75
CA ILE A 59 -6.39 -1.86 -8.52
C ILE A 59 -6.81 -2.76 -9.70
N CYS A 60 -8.04 -3.25 -9.70
CA CYS A 60 -8.63 -4.09 -10.75
C CYS A 60 -10.15 -3.93 -10.79
N SER A 61 -10.84 -4.63 -11.71
CA SER A 61 -12.30 -4.71 -11.67
C SER A 61 -12.78 -5.55 -10.48
N ARG A 62 -14.03 -5.34 -10.07
CA ARG A 62 -14.65 -6.09 -8.96
C ARG A 62 -14.74 -7.59 -9.21
N SER A 63 -14.84 -8.01 -10.47
CA SER A 63 -14.88 -9.43 -10.85
C SER A 63 -13.50 -10.11 -10.79
N THR A 64 -12.42 -9.34 -10.78
CA THR A 64 -11.03 -9.84 -10.79
C THR A 64 -10.44 -9.88 -9.39
N LEU A 65 -10.93 -9.03 -8.49
CA LEU A 65 -10.52 -8.97 -7.10
C LEU A 65 -10.99 -10.20 -6.32
#